data_AF-A0A920TKN6-F1
#
_entry.id   AF-A0A920TKN6-F1
#
_cell.length_a   1.000
_cell.length_b   1.000
_cell.length_c   1.000
_cell.angle_alpha   90.00
_cell.angle_beta   90.00
_cell.angle_gamma   90.00
#
_symmetry.space_group_name_H-M   'P 1'
#
loop_
_entity.id
_entity.type
_entity.pdbx_description
1 polymer ?
#
loop_
_entity_poly.entity_id
_entity_poly.type
_entity_poly.pdbx_seq_one_letter_code
_entity_poly.pdbx_strand_id
1 'polypeptide(L)' 'MIILLGCSNYELIILDEPTFGLGWRQKQTLARFINKILNKKHCIIISHDEQFIQDM' A
#
# COMPACT_ATOMS: atom_id res chain seq x y z
N MET A 1 1.18 10.93 0.37
CA MET A 1 -0.28 10.68 0.51
C MET A 1 -0.57 9.38 1.26
N ILE A 2 -0.12 8.20 0.80
CA ILE A 2 -0.42 6.90 1.42
C ILE A 2 -0.01 6.82 2.90
N ILE A 3 1.13 7.41 3.27
CA ILE A 3 1.57 7.47 4.68
C ILE A 3 0.57 8.23 5.56
N LEU A 4 0.02 9.34 5.07
CA LEU A 4 -0.98 10.12 5.81
C LEU A 4 -2.28 9.32 6.00
N LEU A 5 -2.70 8.56 4.98
CA LEU A 5 -3.85 7.65 5.09
C LEU A 5 -3.58 6.57 6.14
N GLY A 6 -2.38 5.98 6.15
CA GLY A 6 -1.98 4.99 7.16
C GLY A 6 -2.00 5.52 8.61
N CYS A 7 -1.71 6.81 8.80
CA CYS A 7 -1.74 7.47 10.11
C CYS A 7 -3.11 8.06 10.50
N SER A 8 -4.07 8.09 9.56
CA SER A 8 -5.41 8.62 9.82
C SER A 8 -6.25 7.67 10.68
N ASN A 9 -7.44 8.10 11.08
CA ASN A 9 -8.41 7.27 11.81
C ASN A 9 -9.35 6.46 10.88
N TYR A 10 -9.10 6.41 9.57
CA TYR A 10 -9.90 5.58 8.67
C TYR A 10 -9.64 4.08 8.92
N GLU A 11 -10.69 3.29 9.03
CA GLU A 11 -10.59 1.83 9.24
C GLU A 11 -10.41 1.06 7.93
N LEU A 12 -10.90 1.62 6.82
CA LEU A 12 -10.77 1.09 5.47
C LEU A 12 -10.03 2.08 4.57
N ILE A 13 -8.99 1.61 3.91
CA ILE A 13 -8.23 2.35 2.91
C ILE A 13 -8.40 1.65 1.56
N ILE A 14 -8.68 2.41 0.51
CA ILE A 14 -8.77 1.90 -0.86
C ILE A 14 -7.70 2.61 -1.69
N LEU A 15 -6.86 1.84 -2.37
CA LEU A 15 -5.77 2.35 -3.19
C LEU A 15 -5.93 1.82 -4.61
N ASP A 16 -6.02 2.75 -5.57
CA ASP A 16 -6.03 2.45 -7.00
C ASP A 16 -4.66 2.77 -7.61
N GLU A 17 -4.01 1.74 -8.15
CA GLU A 17 -2.65 1.77 -8.72
C GLU A 17 -1.58 2.47 -7.86
N PRO A 18 -1.36 2.03 -6.61
CA PRO A 18 -0.49 2.76 -5.67
C PRO A 18 1.00 2.71 -6.02
N THR A 19 1.40 1.85 -6.96
CA THR A 19 2.79 1.71 -7.41
C THR A 19 3.13 2.53 -8.66
N PHE A 20 2.16 3.25 -9.23
CA PHE A 20 2.38 4.03 -10.45
C PHE A 20 3.51 5.05 -10.27
N GLY A 21 4.48 5.02 -11.17
CA GLY A 21 5.65 5.91 -11.14
C GLY A 21 6.69 5.59 -10.06
N LEU A 22 6.56 4.49 -9.31
CA LEU A 22 7.53 4.07 -8.31
C LEU A 22 8.62 3.16 -8.89
N GLY A 23 9.87 3.41 -8.51
CA GLY A 23 10.98 2.48 -8.74
C GLY A 23 10.97 1.29 -7.76
N TRP A 24 11.75 0.26 -8.07
CA TRP A 24 11.76 -1.01 -7.31
C TRP A 24 11.90 -0.85 -5.78
N ARG A 25 12.89 -0.08 -5.31
CA ARG A 25 13.08 0.17 -3.86
C ARG A 25 11.89 0.88 -3.22
N GLN A 26 11.22 1.76 -3.97
CA GLN A 26 10.05 2.48 -3.47
C GLN A 26 8.85 1.55 -3.35
N LYS A 27 8.65 0.65 -4.33
CA LYS A 27 7.61 -0.39 -4.27
C LYS A 27 7.80 -1.31 -3.05
N GLN A 28 9.02 -1.78 -2.80
CA GLN A 28 9.32 -2.58 -1.60
C GLN A 28 9.07 -1.81 -0.30
N THR A 29 9.44 -0.53 -0.27
CA THR A 29 9.20 0.33 0.91
C THR A 29 7.71 0.52 1.14
N LEU A 30 6.94 0.72 0.08
CA LEU A 30 5.50 0.84 0.13
C LEU A 30 4.84 -0.46 0.60
N ALA A 31 5.23 -1.62 0.07
CA ALA A 31 4.69 -2.92 0.48
C ALA A 31 4.89 -3.15 1.98
N ARG A 32 6.12 -2.95 2.47
CA ARG A 32 6.44 -3.04 3.91
C ARG A 32 5.63 -2.06 4.76
N PHE A 33 5.39 -0.85 4.26
CA PHE A 33 4.56 0.13 4.97
C PHE A 33 3.10 -0.33 5.04
N ILE A 34 2.53 -0.80 3.92
CA ILE A 34 1.14 -1.26 3.91
C ILE A 34 0.96 -2.48 4.82
N ASN A 35 1.90 -3.44 4.82
CA ASN A 35 1.82 -4.61 5.69
C ASN A 35 1.84 -4.24 7.18
N LYS A 36 2.54 -3.16 7.54
CA LYS A 36 2.52 -2.65 8.92
C LYS A 36 1.16 -2.07 9.31
N ILE A 37 0.47 -1.36 8.41
CA ILE A 37 -0.85 -0.77 8.70
C ILE A 37 -1.98 -1.80 8.65
N LEU A 38 -1.82 -2.90 7.90
CA LEU A 38 -2.81 -3.98 7.82
C LEU A 38 -3.10 -4.65 9.18
N ASN A 39 -2.15 -4.57 10.13
CA ASN A 39 -2.39 -5.02 11.52
C ASN A 39 -3.49 -4.24 12.25
N LYS A 40 -3.88 -3.06 11.75
CA LYS A 40 -4.81 -2.14 12.41
C LYS A 40 -5.94 -1.64 11.51
N LYS A 41 -5.85 -1.86 10.21
CA LYS A 41 -6.72 -1.28 9.18
C LYS A 41 -6.95 -2.29 8.06
N HIS A 42 -8.10 -2.20 7.44
CA HIS A 42 -8.40 -2.94 6.21
C HIS A 42 -7.91 -2.14 5.00
N CYS A 43 -7.34 -2.83 4.00
CA CYS A 43 -6.90 -2.22 2.76
C CYS A 43 -7.45 -2.98 1.56
N ILE A 44 -8.00 -2.28 0.58
CA ILE A 44 -8.32 -2.81 -0.75
C ILE A 44 -7.33 -2.18 -1.74
N ILE A 45 -6.62 -3.01 -2.49
CA ILE A 45 -5.61 -2.56 -3.43
C ILE A 45 -6.00 -3.06 -4.82
N ILE A 46 -6.07 -2.13 -5.77
CA ILE A 46 -6.26 -2.40 -7.19
C ILE A 46 -4.92 -2.15 -7.85
N SER A 47 -4.33 -3.17 -8.47
CA SER A 47 -3.06 -3.02 -9.18
C SER A 47 -2.88 -4.03 -10.30
N HIS A 48 -2.24 -3.60 -11.38
CA HIS A 48 -1.67 -4.47 -12.41
C HIS A 48 -0.25 -4.96 -12.09
N ASP A 49 0.36 -4.52 -10.99
CA ASP A 49 1.72 -4.89 -10.59
C ASP A 49 1.72 -6.18 -9.76
N GLU A 50 1.80 -7.33 -10.45
CA GLU A 50 1.76 -8.66 -9.80
C GLU A 50 2.91 -8.87 -8.79
N GLN A 51 4.12 -8.38 -9.09
CA GLN A 51 5.25 -8.53 -8.18
C GLN A 51 5.02 -7.76 -6.89
N PHE A 52 4.48 -6.54 -6.98
CA PHE A 52 4.13 -5.79 -5.79
C PHE A 52 3.10 -6.52 -4.93
N ILE A 53 2.05 -7.09 -5.55
CA ILE A 53 1.02 -7.86 -4.83
C ILE A 53 1.62 -9.12 -4.17
N GLN A 54 2.57 -9.80 -4.82
CA GLN A 54 3.27 -10.95 -4.23
C GLN A 54 4.22 -10.56 -3.08
N ASP A 55 4.76 -9.34 -3.10
CA ASP A 55 5.65 -8.80 -2.06
C ASP A 55 4.87 -8.28 -0.81
N MET A 56 3.53 -8.24 -0.86
CA MET A 56 2.67 -7.83 0.25
C MET A 56 2.44 -8.95 1.26
#